data_AF-A0A960T4F3-F1
#
_entry.id   AF-A0A960T4F3-F1
#
_cell.length_a   1.000
_cell.length_b   1.000
_cell.length_c   1.000
_cell.angle_alpha   90.00
_cell.angle_beta   90.00
_cell.angle_gamma   90.00
#
_symmetry.space_group_name_H-M   'P 1'
#
loop_
_entity.id
_entity.type
_entity.pdbx_description
1 polymer ?
#
loop_
_entity_poly.entity_id
_entity_poly.type
_entity_poly.pdbx_seq_one_letter_code
_entity_poly.pdbx_strand_id
1 'polypeptide(L)'
;MQQKVATAICQRLRDAGHIAYFAGGWVRDYVMGHPSADIDIATSATSQELMALFSHTVPVGIAFESLVVVEQGFHYEVSTFRQDVEYTNGRKPDAIALASPE
;
A
#
# COMPACT_ATOMS: atom_id res chain seq x y z
N MET A 1 11.14 7.89 12.49
CA MET A 1 9.90 8.71 12.47
C MET A 1 8.90 8.09 11.51
N GLN A 2 9.24 7.99 10.21
CA GLN A 2 8.37 7.41 9.18
C GLN A 2 7.79 6.03 9.51
N GLN A 3 8.60 5.09 10.04
CA GLN A 3 8.11 3.76 10.44
C GLN A 3 6.99 3.83 11.49
N LYS A 4 7.08 4.73 12.48
CA LYS A 4 6.04 4.88 13.51
C LYS A 4 4.72 5.35 12.91
N VAL A 5 4.79 6.28 11.95
CA VAL A 5 3.62 6.79 11.22
C VAL A 5 3.02 5.69 10.34
N ALA A 6 3.86 4.92 9.64
CA ALA A 6 3.40 3.76 8.87
C ALA A 6 2.71 2.70 9.74
N THR A 7 3.25 2.41 10.92
CA THR A 7 2.58 1.54 11.90
C THR A 7 1.21 2.09 12.31
N ALA A 8 1.07 3.40 12.46
CA ALA A 8 -0.22 4.03 12.78
C ALA A 8 -1.21 3.96 11.60
N ILE A 9 -0.73 4.05 10.35
CA ILE A 9 -1.55 3.80 9.14
C ILE A 9 -2.09 2.36 9.16
N CYS A 10 -1.21 1.38 9.36
CA CYS A 10 -1.61 -0.03 9.48
C CYS A 10 -2.61 -0.24 10.63
N GLN A 11 -2.40 0.43 11.77
CA GLN A 11 -3.32 0.33 12.90
C GLN A 11 -4.69 0.91 12.56
N ARG A 12 -4.76 2.09 11.94
CA ARG A 12 -6.01 2.71 11.51
C ARG A 12 -6.80 1.82 10.54
N LEU A 13 -6.10 1.18 9.60
CA LEU A 13 -6.72 0.22 8.68
C LEU A 13 -7.32 -0.98 9.42
N ARG A 14 -6.58 -1.54 10.39
CA ARG A 14 -7.05 -2.66 11.22
C ARG A 14 -8.22 -2.28 12.11
N ASP A 15 -8.20 -1.09 12.69
CA ASP A 15 -9.29 -0.56 13.51
C ASP A 15 -10.58 -0.37 12.67
N ALA A 16 -10.43 -0.09 11.37
CA ALA A 16 -11.53 -0.04 10.41
C ALA A 16 -11.97 -1.42 9.88
N GLY A 17 -11.36 -2.52 10.34
CA GLY A 17 -11.72 -3.88 9.95
C GLY A 17 -10.98 -4.44 8.73
N HIS A 18 -9.95 -3.74 8.24
CA HIS A 18 -9.14 -4.22 7.12
C HIS A 18 -7.87 -4.94 7.58
N ILE A 19 -7.36 -5.81 6.73
CA ILE A 19 -6.03 -6.41 6.89
C ILE A 19 -5.00 -5.42 6.36
N ALA A 20 -3.87 -5.24 7.05
CA ALA A 20 -2.80 -4.35 6.60
C ALA A 20 -1.41 -4.89 6.99
N TYR A 21 -0.50 -4.93 6.02
CA TYR A 21 0.88 -5.42 6.15
C TYR A 21 1.88 -4.42 5.57
N PHE A 22 3.07 -4.38 6.15
CA PHE A 22 4.24 -3.87 5.43
C PHE A 22 4.56 -4.82 4.28
N ALA A 23 4.92 -4.28 3.13
CA ALA A 23 5.17 -5.06 1.93
C ALA A 23 6.44 -4.59 1.20
N GLY A 24 6.76 -5.28 0.11
CA GLY A 24 7.74 -4.82 -0.88
C GLY A 24 9.20 -4.82 -0.40
N GLY A 25 9.99 -3.96 -1.06
CA GLY A 25 11.43 -3.86 -0.84
C GLY A 25 11.78 -3.37 0.56
N TRP A 26 10.91 -2.58 1.18
CA TRP A 26 11.11 -2.07 2.53
C TRP A 26 11.27 -3.19 3.56
N VAL A 27 10.43 -4.22 3.51
CA VAL A 27 10.51 -5.35 4.44
C VAL A 27 11.83 -6.09 4.27
N ARG A 28 12.26 -6.35 3.03
CA ARG A 28 13.57 -6.95 2.73
C ARG A 28 14.68 -6.12 3.35
N ASP A 29 14.71 -4.82 3.08
CA ASP A 29 15.78 -3.93 3.51
C ASP A 29 15.81 -3.81 5.05
N TYR A 30 14.64 -3.71 5.68
CA TYR A 30 14.49 -3.72 7.13
C TYR A 30 15.08 -4.99 7.77
N VAL A 31 14.77 -6.17 7.23
CA VAL A 31 15.30 -7.46 7.72
C VAL A 31 16.81 -7.56 7.51
N MET A 32 17.34 -6.98 6.42
CA MET A 32 18.78 -6.94 6.14
C MET A 32 19.53 -5.85 6.94
N GLY A 33 18.83 -5.00 7.69
CA GLY A 33 19.43 -3.86 8.39
C GLY A 33 19.89 -2.73 7.46
N HIS A 34 19.37 -2.68 6.23
CA HIS A 34 19.64 -1.63 5.26
C HIS A 34 18.63 -0.48 5.41
N PRO A 35 19.07 0.79 5.35
CA PRO A 35 18.16 1.92 5.35
C PRO A 35 17.37 1.96 4.04
N SER A 36 16.05 2.06 4.14
CA SER A 36 15.13 2.27 3.02
C SER A 36 14.14 3.38 3.36
N ALA A 37 13.90 4.26 2.39
CA ALA A 37 13.05 5.45 2.57
C ALA A 37 11.60 5.22 2.14
N ASP A 38 11.37 4.24 1.26
CA ASP A 38 10.07 3.99 0.65
C ASP A 38 9.38 2.88 1.45
N ILE A 39 8.27 3.19 2.11
CA ILE A 39 7.49 2.23 2.90
C ILE A 39 6.21 1.90 2.14
N ASP A 40 6.09 0.64 1.72
CA ASP A 40 4.91 0.11 1.06
C ASP A 40 4.00 -0.61 2.06
N ILE A 41 2.69 -0.39 1.93
CA ILE A 41 1.65 -1.03 2.73
C ILE A 41 0.68 -1.76 1.79
N ALA A 42 0.46 -3.04 2.03
CA ALA A 42 -0.57 -3.81 1.35
C ALA A 42 -1.77 -4.02 2.26
N THR A 43 -2.99 -3.88 1.73
CA THR A 43 -4.23 -3.88 2.53
C THR A 43 -5.39 -4.55 1.82
N SER A 44 -6.40 -4.99 2.57
CA SER A 44 -7.68 -5.44 2.01
C SER A 44 -8.64 -4.29 1.70
N ALA A 45 -8.31 -3.05 2.10
CA ALA A 45 -9.11 -1.86 1.79
C ALA A 45 -8.94 -1.46 0.32
N THR A 46 -10.05 -1.20 -0.37
CA THR A 46 -10.09 -0.64 -1.73
C THR A 46 -9.60 0.82 -1.75
N SER A 47 -9.21 1.30 -2.93
CA SER A 47 -8.83 2.71 -3.12
C SER A 47 -9.90 3.70 -2.63
N GLN A 48 -11.18 3.35 -2.79
CA GLN A 48 -12.29 4.18 -2.32
C GLN A 48 -12.37 4.23 -0.78
N GLU A 49 -12.21 3.09 -0.11
CA GLU A 49 -12.20 3.01 1.36
C GLU A 49 -10.97 3.73 1.92
N LEU A 50 -9.82 3.62 1.27
CA LEU A 50 -8.62 4.37 1.61
C LEU A 50 -8.85 5.90 1.54
N MET A 51 -9.45 6.38 0.44
CA MET A 51 -9.80 7.80 0.31
C MET A 51 -10.83 8.27 1.36
N ALA A 52 -11.65 7.37 1.90
CA ALA A 52 -12.59 7.68 2.96
C ALA A 52 -11.94 7.66 4.36
N LEU A 53 -10.94 6.79 4.59
CA LEU A 53 -10.26 6.60 5.87
C LEU A 53 -9.14 7.62 6.14
N PHE A 54 -8.55 8.18 5.09
CA PHE A 54 -7.42 9.10 5.20
C PHE A 54 -7.78 10.48 4.66
N SER A 55 -7.42 11.52 5.42
CA SER A 55 -7.77 12.91 5.08
C SER A 55 -7.00 13.44 3.86
N HIS A 56 -5.83 12.87 3.56
CA HIS A 56 -5.01 13.26 2.43
C HIS A 56 -4.43 12.05 1.71
N THR A 57 -4.93 11.83 0.50
CA THR A 57 -4.48 10.77 -0.42
C THR A 57 -4.18 11.35 -1.80
N VAL A 58 -3.18 10.82 -2.48
CA VAL A 58 -2.87 11.14 -3.87
C VAL A 58 -3.16 9.91 -4.74
N PRO A 59 -4.03 10.01 -5.76
CA PRO A 59 -4.50 8.88 -6.56
C PRO A 59 -3.45 8.42 -7.59
N VAL A 60 -2.30 7.97 -7.12
CA VAL A 60 -1.21 7.48 -7.97
C VAL A 60 -1.45 6.00 -8.27
N GLY A 61 -2.01 5.70 -9.44
CA GLY A 61 -2.19 4.31 -9.86
C GLY A 61 -3.51 3.66 -9.40
N ILE A 62 -4.58 4.45 -9.24
CA ILE A 62 -5.93 3.93 -8.90
C ILE A 62 -6.40 2.83 -9.85
N ALA A 63 -6.05 2.90 -11.14
CA ALA A 63 -6.38 1.85 -12.13
C ALA A 63 -5.81 0.47 -11.75
N PHE A 64 -4.79 0.45 -10.88
CA PHE A 64 -4.17 -0.75 -10.35
C PHE A 64 -4.47 -0.93 -8.86
N GLU A 65 -5.42 -0.22 -8.27
CA GLU A 65 -5.70 -0.29 -6.83
C GLU A 65 -4.48 0.06 -5.96
N SER A 66 -3.75 1.12 -6.34
CA SER A 66 -2.70 1.74 -5.52
C SER A 66 -2.96 3.25 -5.40
N LEU A 67 -2.61 3.81 -4.25
CA LEU A 67 -2.57 5.26 -4.03
C LEU A 67 -1.51 5.61 -2.99
N VAL A 68 -1.23 6.91 -2.83
CA VAL A 68 -0.34 7.41 -1.78
C VAL A 68 -1.16 8.00 -0.65
N VAL A 69 -0.93 7.54 0.59
CA VAL A 69 -1.41 8.19 1.81
C VAL A 69 -0.36 9.18 2.28
N VAL A 70 -0.78 10.42 2.59
CA VAL A 70 0.12 11.48 3.06
C VAL A 70 -0.16 11.76 4.54
N GLU A 71 0.79 11.41 5.41
CA GLU A 71 0.68 11.57 6.85
C GLU A 71 1.93 12.23 7.41
N GLN A 72 1.76 13.33 8.18
CA GLN A 72 2.86 14.10 8.76
C GLN A 72 3.92 14.57 7.75
N GLY A 73 3.51 14.85 6.51
CA GLY A 73 4.40 15.26 5.42
C GLY A 73 5.19 14.13 4.77
N PHE A 74 4.96 12.87 5.17
CA PHE A 74 5.54 11.69 4.56
C PHE A 74 4.53 10.98 3.65
N HIS A 75 5.06 10.31 2.63
CA HIS A 75 4.29 9.63 1.60
C HIS A 75 4.42 8.13 1.81
N TYR A 76 3.30 7.41 1.75
CA TYR A 76 3.22 5.96 1.92
C TYR A 76 2.44 5.37 0.75
N GLU A 77 3.05 4.49 -0.01
CA GLU A 77 2.31 3.76 -1.04
C GLU A 77 1.43 2.71 -0.35
N VAL A 78 0.13 2.76 -0.62
CA VAL A 78 -0.86 1.83 -0.07
C VAL A 78 -1.59 1.16 -1.23
N SER A 79 -1.42 -0.15 -1.36
CA SER A 79 -2.02 -0.96 -2.41
C SER A 79 -3.02 -1.96 -1.86
N THR A 80 -4.17 -2.08 -2.51
CA THR A 80 -5.13 -3.16 -2.26
C THR A 80 -4.52 -4.49 -2.69
N PHE A 81 -4.81 -5.57 -1.98
CA PHE A 81 -4.46 -6.92 -2.43
C PHE A 81 -5.04 -7.19 -3.81
N ARG A 82 -4.15 -7.55 -4.73
CA ARG A 82 -4.48 -7.78 -6.13
C ARG A 82 -3.57 -8.86 -6.71
N GLN A 83 -4.06 -9.47 -7.76
CA GLN A 83 -3.29 -10.31 -8.66
C GLN A 83 -3.21 -9.64 -10.02
N ASP A 84 -2.06 -9.76 -10.65
CA ASP A 84 -1.86 -9.32 -12.01
C ASP A 84 -2.45 -10.37 -12.97
N VAL A 85 -3.18 -9.93 -14.00
CA VAL A 85 -3.88 -10.84 -14.90
C VAL A 85 -3.00 -11.23 -16.10
N GLU A 86 -2.65 -10.25 -16.93
CA GLU A 86 -1.85 -10.45 -18.14
C GLU A 86 -0.74 -9.40 -18.23
N TYR A 87 0.35 -9.76 -18.90
CA TYR A 87 1.51 -8.89 -19.13
C TYR A 87 1.87 -8.91 -20.61
N THR A 88 1.33 -7.99 -21.40
CA THR A 88 1.69 -7.87 -22.83
C THR A 88 3.05 -7.18 -23.02
N ASN A 89 3.39 -6.20 -22.18
CA ASN A 89 4.63 -5.41 -22.31
C ASN A 89 5.74 -5.78 -21.30
N GLY A 90 5.50 -6.80 -20.45
CA GLY A 90 6.46 -7.34 -19.49
C GLY A 90 6.82 -6.47 -18.28
N ARG A 91 6.27 -5.24 -18.16
CA ARG A 91 6.57 -4.33 -17.04
C ARG A 91 5.34 -3.92 -16.23
N LYS A 92 4.20 -3.75 -16.88
CA LYS A 92 2.93 -3.42 -16.23
C LYS A 92 1.89 -4.45 -16.63
N PRO A 93 1.04 -4.87 -15.70
CA PRO A 93 -0.07 -5.73 -16.04
C PRO A 93 -1.06 -4.94 -16.90
N ASP A 94 -1.72 -5.64 -17.83
CA ASP A 94 -2.78 -5.07 -18.66
C ASP A 94 -4.07 -4.88 -17.86
N ALA A 95 -4.28 -5.73 -16.84
CA ALA A 95 -5.36 -5.64 -15.88
C ALA A 95 -4.98 -6.29 -14.54
N ILE A 96 -5.72 -5.95 -13.50
CA ILE A 96 -5.62 -6.54 -12.17
C ILE A 96 -6.96 -7.12 -11.75
N ALA A 97 -6.94 -8.11 -10.87
CA ALA A 97 -8.11 -8.59 -10.15
C ALA A 97 -7.87 -8.46 -8.64
N LEU A 98 -8.90 -8.08 -7.89
CA LEU A 98 -8.82 -8.05 -6.42
C LEU A 98 -8.52 -9.45 -5.88
N ALA A 99 -7.72 -9.49 -4.82
CA ALA A 99 -7.30 -10.72 -4.18
C ALA A 99 -7.40 -10.59 -2.66
N SER A 100 -7.09 -11.68 -1.98
CA SER A 100 -6.89 -11.72 -0.53
C SER A 100 -5.39 -11.92 -0.24
N PRO A 101 -4.94 -11.84 1.02
CA PRO A 101 -3.52 -12.01 1.34
C PRO A 101 -3.02 -13.46 1.32
N GLU A 102 -3.90 -14.44 1.11
CA GLU A 102 -3.59 -15.88 0.98
C GLU A 102 -3.26 -16.29 -0.46
#